data_AF-A0A3D1IX88-F1
#
_entry.id   AF-A0A3D1IX88-F1
#
_cell.length_a   1.000
_cell.length_b   1.000
_cell.length_c   1.000
_cell.angle_alpha   90.00
_cell.angle_beta   90.00
_cell.angle_gamma   90.00
#
_symmetry.space_group_name_H-M   'P 1'
#
loop_
_entity.id
_entity.type
_entity.pdbx_description
1 polymer ?
#
loop_
_entity_poly.entity_id
_entity_poly.type
_entity_poly.pdbx_seq_one_letter_code
_entity_poly.pdbx_strand_id
1 'polypeptide(L)' 'PHIAGPSEPTRRAMADCAADNLIAALTGVTPPNLLNPEVKRKK' A
#
# COMPACT_ATOMS: atom_id res chain seq x y z
N PRO A 1 -24.78 -0.12 -4.46
CA PRO A 1 -24.09 -0.74 -3.28
C PRO A 1 -22.56 -0.79 -3.42
N HIS A 2 -21.88 0.25 -3.94
CA HIS A 2 -20.39 0.37 -4.04
C HIS A 2 -19.61 -0.94 -4.28
N ILE A 3 -20.01 -1.74 -5.26
CA ILE A 3 -19.47 -3.09 -5.54
C ILE A 3 -18.36 -3.10 -6.61
N ALA A 4 -17.62 -2.01 -6.80
CA ALA A 4 -16.47 -2.03 -7.72
C ALA A 4 -15.27 -2.70 -7.03
N GLY A 5 -14.57 -3.59 -7.74
CA GLY A 5 -13.48 -4.42 -7.19
C GLY A 5 -13.85 -5.40 -6.07
N PRO A 6 -15.00 -6.10 -6.10
CA PRO A 6 -15.48 -6.89 -4.95
C PRO A 6 -15.05 -8.36 -5.00
N SER A 7 -14.35 -8.81 -6.05
CA SER A 7 -13.97 -10.21 -6.19
C SER A 7 -12.92 -10.58 -5.14
N GLU A 8 -12.94 -11.82 -4.68
CA GLU A 8 -11.97 -12.33 -3.72
C GLU A 8 -10.52 -12.13 -4.20
N PRO A 9 -10.17 -12.41 -5.47
CA PRO A 9 -8.82 -12.15 -5.97
C PRO A 9 -8.43 -10.66 -5.92
N THR A 10 -9.34 -9.75 -6.31
CA THR A 10 -9.07 -8.31 -6.26
C THR A 10 -8.89 -7.83 -4.81
N ARG A 11 -9.75 -8.28 -3.89
CA ARG A 11 -9.68 -7.89 -2.48
C ARG A 11 -8.42 -8.44 -1.79
N ARG A 12 -7.99 -9.66 -2.16
CA ARG A 12 -6.74 -10.25 -1.69
C ARG A 12 -5.52 -9.46 -2.17
N ALA A 13 -5.44 -9.15 -3.46
CA ALA A 13 -4.34 -8.34 -4.01
C ALA A 13 -4.25 -6.94 -3.35
N MET A 14 -5.39 -6.32 -3.03
CA MET A 14 -5.42 -5.05 -2.29
C MET A 14 -4.88 -5.21 -0.86
N ALA A 15 -5.22 -6.31 -0.17
CA ALA A 15 -4.72 -6.58 1.18
C ALA A 15 -3.21 -6.85 1.18
N ASP A 16 -2.72 -7.64 0.23
CA ASP A 16 -1.29 -7.93 0.07
C ASP A 16 -0.51 -6.65 -0.23
N CYS A 17 -1.00 -5.81 -1.15
CA CYS A 17 -0.41 -4.50 -1.44
C CYS A 17 -0.32 -3.61 -0.18
N ALA A 18 -1.37 -3.57 0.65
CA ALA A 18 -1.33 -2.81 1.90
C ALA A 18 -0.28 -3.35 2.88
N ALA A 19 -0.17 -4.68 3.01
CA ALA A 19 0.83 -5.34 3.86
C ALA A 19 2.26 -5.05 3.38
N ASP A 20 2.52 -5.16 2.08
CA ASP A 20 3.85 -4.91 1.50
C ASP A 20 4.33 -3.47 1.74
N ASN A 21 3.43 -2.49 1.60
CA ASN A 21 3.75 -1.09 1.92
C ASN A 21 4.10 -0.90 3.40
N LEU A 22 3.36 -1.56 4.32
CA LEU A 22 3.63 -1.47 5.76
C LEU A 22 4.96 -2.13 6.12
N ILE A 23 5.24 -3.32 5.58
CA ILE A 23 6.51 -4.02 5.77
C ILE A 23 7.66 -3.14 5.30
N ALA A 24 7.56 -2.56 4.10
CA ALA A 24 8.59 -1.67 3.57
C ALA A 24 8.82 -0.44 4.49
N ALA A 25 7.74 0.19 4.96
CA ALA A 25 7.84 1.35 5.86
C ALA A 25 8.52 1.01 7.19
N LEU A 26 8.11 -0.08 7.83
CA LEU A 26 8.61 -0.50 9.15
C LEU A 26 10.05 -1.03 9.10
N THR A 27 10.49 -1.53 7.94
CA THR A 27 11.87 -2.01 7.71
C THR A 27 12.81 -0.92 7.19
N GLY A 28 12.34 0.33 7.06
CA GLY A 28 13.14 1.47 6.60
C GLY A 28 13.29 1.59 5.08
N VAL A 29 12.65 0.70 4.32
CA VAL A 29 12.57 0.75 2.86
C VAL A 29 11.52 1.80 2.43
N THR A 30 11.57 2.26 1.17
CA THR A 30 10.51 3.12 0.63
C THR A 30 9.32 2.25 0.21
N PRO A 31 8.10 2.49 0.73
CA PRO A 31 6.91 1.76 0.28
C PRO A 31 6.69 1.92 -1.22
N PRO A 32 6.39 0.83 -1.96
CA PRO A 32 6.26 0.85 -3.42
C PRO A 32 5.08 1.71 -3.92
N ASN A 33 4.04 1.88 -3.10
CA ASN A 33 2.84 2.66 -3.43
C ASN A 33 2.64 3.84 -2.46
N LEU A 34 3.74 4.52 -2.11
CA LEU A 34 3.67 5.71 -1.26
C LEU A 34 3.00 6.86 -2.03
N LEU A 35 1.82 7.29 -1.58
CA LEU A 35 1.03 8.34 -2.24
C LEU A 35 1.71 9.71 -2.18
N ASN A 36 2.46 9.97 -1.11
CA ASN A 36 3.06 11.26 -0.80
C ASN A 36 4.58 11.13 -0.58
N PRO A 37 5.40 10.81 -1.59
CA PRO A 37 6.84 10.60 -1.41
C PRO A 37 7.59 11.80 -0.83
N GLU A 38 7.08 13.01 -1.03
CA GLU A 38 7.63 14.26 -0.52
C GLU A 38 7.75 14.30 1.01
N VAL A 39 6.88 13.58 1.74
CA VAL A 39 6.89 13.56 3.22
C VAL A 39 8.04 12.72 3.79
N LYS A 40 8.62 11.82 2.99
CA LYS A 40 9.77 11.00 3.40
C LYS A 40 11.07 11.82 3.42
N ARG A 41 11.13 12.94 2.70
CA ARG A 41 12.33 13.78 2.64
C ARG A 41 12.50 14.50 3.97
N LYS A 42 13.54 14.14 4.75
CA LYS A 42 13.93 14.92 5.93
C LYS A 42 14.32 16.34 5.48
N LYS A 43 13.82 17.36 6.19
CA LYS A 43 14.28 18.75 6.04
C LYS A 43 15.75 18.88 6.38
#